data_AF-A0A6I4QCV7-F1
#
_entry.id   AF-A0A6I4QCV7-F1
#
_cell.length_a   1.000
_cell.length_b   1.000
_cell.length_c   1.000
_cell.angle_alpha   90.00
_cell.angle_beta   90.00
_cell.angle_gamma   90.00
#
_symmetry.space_group_name_H-M   'P 1'
#
loop_
_entity.id
_entity.type
_entity.pdbx_description
1 polymer ?
#
loop_
_entity_poly.entity_id
_entity_poly.type
_entity_poly.pdbx_seq_one_letter_code
_entity_poly.pdbx_strand_id
1 'polypeptide(L)'
;MNVEIDFEELKRTILLAAKKQELSENYVNENWMIAYDFDENKRYTIIFNNLKEEIKLLNQAIVANDLLTSMSAIIMATAFSQILADFFDKINDDIFQLGWGDELKDKWPKIPEDYKVPAHYDYEERYKPYSQQIADKSSS
;
A
#
# COMPACT_ATOMS: atom_id res chain seq x y z
N MET A 1 15.16 -12.54 1.39
CA MET A 1 14.93 -11.37 0.51
C MET A 1 13.93 -10.49 1.22
N ASN A 2 14.38 -9.41 1.86
CA ASN A 2 13.45 -8.36 2.32
C ASN A 2 12.99 -7.67 1.03
N VAL A 3 11.77 -7.98 0.58
CA VAL A 3 11.17 -7.19 -0.49
C VAL A 3 10.69 -5.91 0.17
N GLU A 4 11.46 -4.85 -0.03
CA GLU A 4 11.06 -3.49 0.29
C GLU A 4 10.26 -2.99 -0.91
N ILE A 5 9.02 -2.54 -0.66
CA ILE A 5 8.21 -1.90 -1.70
C ILE A 5 8.86 -0.56 -2.01
N ASP A 6 9.23 -0.30 -3.28
CA ASP A 6 9.66 1.03 -3.72
C ASP A 6 8.42 1.89 -4.05
N PHE A 7 8.02 2.73 -3.11
CA PHE A 7 6.89 3.64 -3.26
C PHE A 7 7.15 4.74 -4.30
N GLU A 8 8.41 5.07 -4.58
CA GLU A 8 8.74 5.97 -5.67
C GLU A 8 8.57 5.28 -7.04
N GLU A 9 8.86 3.97 -7.13
CA GLU A 9 8.53 3.19 -8.32
C GLU A 9 7.02 3.06 -8.53
N LEU A 10 6.27 2.84 -7.46
CA LEU A 10 4.80 2.85 -7.49
C LEU A 10 4.26 4.18 -8.03
N LYS A 11 4.71 5.32 -7.46
CA LYS A 11 4.31 6.66 -7.93
C LYS A 11 4.60 6.87 -9.41
N ARG A 12 5.82 6.55 -9.85
CA ARG A 12 6.21 6.66 -11.26
C ARG A 12 5.34 5.79 -12.16
N THR A 13 4.98 4.59 -11.70
CA THR A 13 4.11 3.67 -12.43
C THR A 13 2.69 4.22 -12.56
N ILE A 14 2.13 4.78 -11.48
CA ILE A 14 0.81 5.41 -11.49
C ILE A 14 0.79 6.60 -12.46
N LEU A 15 1.77 7.51 -12.35
CA LEU A 15 1.87 8.67 -13.24
C LEU A 15 2.05 8.26 -14.72
N LEU A 16 2.85 7.22 -14.98
CA LEU A 16 3.02 6.68 -16.33
C LEU A 16 1.71 6.13 -16.89
N ALA A 17 0.94 5.40 -16.09
CA ALA A 17 -0.35 4.84 -16.49
C ALA A 17 -1.39 5.94 -16.74
N ALA A 18 -1.49 6.92 -15.84
CA ALA A 18 -2.36 8.09 -16.00
C ALA A 18 -2.02 8.89 -17.27
N LYS A 19 -0.71 9.13 -17.52
CA LYS A 19 -0.23 9.82 -18.73
C LYS A 19 -0.56 9.06 -20.03
N LYS A 20 -0.48 7.73 -20.02
CA LYS A 20 -0.90 6.91 -21.18
C LYS A 20 -2.39 7.02 -21.47
N GLN A 21 -3.17 7.40 -20.46
CA GLN A 21 -4.59 7.69 -20.55
C GLN A 21 -4.87 9.19 -20.65
N GLU A 22 -3.90 10.00 -21.09
CA GLU A 22 -4.04 11.43 -21.37
C GLU A 22 -4.36 12.33 -20.16
N LEU A 23 -4.15 11.84 -18.92
CA LEU A 23 -4.17 12.70 -17.74
C LEU A 23 -2.80 13.37 -17.55
N SER A 24 -2.82 14.66 -17.20
CA SER A 24 -1.61 15.39 -16.87
C SER A 24 -1.14 15.05 -15.45
N GLU A 25 0.17 15.15 -15.22
CA GLU A 25 0.76 14.98 -13.89
C GLU A 25 0.20 16.01 -12.90
N ASN A 26 0.02 17.28 -13.32
CA ASN A 26 -0.60 18.29 -12.47
C ASN A 26 -2.02 17.89 -12.04
N TYR A 27 -2.82 17.34 -12.95
CA TYR A 27 -4.16 16.88 -12.60
C TYR A 27 -4.11 15.76 -11.55
N VAL A 28 -3.21 14.78 -11.71
CA VAL A 28 -3.03 13.70 -10.72
C VAL A 28 -2.59 14.29 -9.38
N ASN A 29 -1.57 15.14 -9.36
CA ASN A 29 -1.05 15.73 -8.12
C ASN A 29 -2.09 16.58 -7.36
N GLU A 30 -3.03 17.23 -8.07
CA GLU A 30 -4.06 18.08 -7.47
C GLU A 30 -5.30 17.31 -7.00
N ASN A 31 -5.61 16.16 -7.61
CA ASN A 31 -6.89 15.48 -7.41
C ASN A 31 -6.76 14.10 -6.73
N TRP A 32 -5.56 13.54 -6.65
CA TRP A 32 -5.32 12.20 -6.11
C TRP A 32 -4.69 12.27 -4.72
N MET A 33 -4.64 11.13 -4.02
CA MET A 33 -4.44 11.05 -2.57
C MET A 33 -2.97 10.88 -2.16
N ILE A 34 -2.12 10.29 -3.03
CA ILE A 34 -0.68 10.23 -2.78
C ILE A 34 -0.08 11.63 -2.91
N ALA A 35 0.86 11.97 -2.01
CA ALA A 35 1.58 13.23 -2.08
C ALA A 35 2.74 13.13 -3.08
N TYR A 36 2.45 13.29 -4.37
CA TYR A 36 3.41 13.01 -5.45
C TYR A 36 4.71 13.85 -5.40
N ASP A 37 4.66 15.03 -4.79
CA ASP A 37 5.81 15.93 -4.62
C ASP A 37 6.75 15.54 -3.46
N PHE A 38 6.43 14.50 -2.69
CA PHE A 38 7.21 14.05 -1.54
C PHE A 38 7.87 12.69 -1.77
N ASP A 39 8.97 12.43 -1.06
CA ASP A 39 9.62 11.11 -1.00
C ASP A 39 8.83 10.19 -0.05
N GLU A 40 8.01 9.32 -0.61
CA GLU A 40 7.12 8.42 0.12
C GLU A 40 7.88 7.22 0.69
N ASN A 41 9.02 6.82 0.12
CA ASN A 41 9.93 5.84 0.74
C ASN A 41 10.46 6.36 2.07
N LYS A 42 10.95 7.61 2.07
CA LYS A 42 11.44 8.27 3.28
C LYS A 42 10.32 8.48 4.28
N ARG A 43 9.14 8.91 3.83
CA ARG A 43 7.96 9.10 4.70
C ARG A 43 7.57 7.80 5.38
N TYR A 44 7.39 6.71 4.62
CA TYR A 44 7.11 5.38 5.15
C TYR A 44 8.15 4.96 6.19
N THR A 45 9.44 5.07 5.83
CA THR A 45 10.55 4.68 6.71
C THR A 45 10.52 5.44 8.04
N ILE A 46 10.25 6.74 8.02
CA ILE A 46 10.14 7.55 9.25
C ILE A 46 8.98 7.06 10.13
N ILE A 47 7.78 6.91 9.55
CA ILE A 47 6.59 6.50 10.32
C ILE A 47 6.77 5.09 10.89
N PHE A 48 7.28 4.16 10.07
CA PHE A 48 7.52 2.78 10.47
C PHE A 48 8.56 2.68 11.59
N ASN A 49 9.66 3.43 11.49
CA ASN A 49 10.67 3.44 12.55
C ASN A 49 10.14 4.07 13.84
N ASN A 50 9.32 5.12 13.76
CA ASN A 50 8.68 5.70 14.94
C ASN A 50 7.74 4.69 15.63
N LEU A 51 6.90 3.99 14.85
CA LEU A 51 6.06 2.92 15.41
C LEU A 51 6.90 1.85 16.10
N LYS A 52 8.00 1.43 15.48
CA LYS A 52 8.92 0.43 16.03
C LYS A 52 9.54 0.90 17.36
N GLU A 53 9.98 2.14 17.46
CA GLU A 53 10.54 2.67 18.72
C GLU A 53 9.47 2.82 19.80
N GLU A 54 8.24 3.21 19.48
CA GLU A 54 7.14 3.26 20.46
C GLU A 54 6.76 1.86 20.97
N ILE A 55 6.72 0.85 20.11
CA ILE A 55 6.51 -0.55 20.52
C ILE A 55 7.62 -1.02 21.46
N LYS A 56 8.87 -0.64 21.17
CA LYS A 56 10.01 -0.97 22.02
C LYS A 56 9.93 -0.27 23.38
N LEU A 57 9.58 1.03 23.41
CA LEU A 57 9.35 1.78 24.64
C LEU A 57 8.23 1.16 25.47
N LEU A 58 7.12 0.80 24.83
CA LEU A 58 5.98 0.15 25.48
C LEU A 58 6.40 -1.16 26.16
N ASN A 59 7.13 -2.02 25.45
CA ASN A 59 7.64 -3.26 26.03
C ASN A 59 8.52 -3.03 27.26
N GLN A 60 9.43 -2.05 27.18
CA GLN A 60 10.32 -1.70 28.31
C GLN A 60 9.52 -1.16 29.50
N ALA A 61 8.56 -0.27 29.26
CA ALA A 61 7.74 0.36 30.30
C ALA A 61 6.84 -0.66 31.02
N ILE A 62 6.25 -1.61 30.27
CA ILE A 62 5.45 -2.70 30.84
C ILE A 62 6.30 -3.57 31.77
N VAL A 63 7.51 -3.97 31.34
CA VAL A 63 8.43 -4.78 32.16
C VAL A 63 8.86 -4.02 33.43
N ALA A 64 9.04 -2.71 33.34
CA ALA A 64 9.39 -1.87 34.48
C ALA A 64 8.20 -1.51 35.39
N ASN A 65 6.97 -1.91 35.04
CA ASN A 65 5.72 -1.49 35.69
C ASN A 65 5.56 0.05 35.75
N ASP A 66 6.12 0.77 34.76
CA ASP A 66 5.92 2.21 34.58
C ASP A 66 4.64 2.46 33.78
N LEU A 67 3.53 2.63 34.49
CA LEU A 67 2.21 2.77 33.88
C LEU A 67 2.06 4.07 33.08
N LEU A 68 2.74 5.15 33.50
CA LEU A 68 2.63 6.45 32.81
C LEU A 68 3.36 6.40 31.46
N THR A 69 4.58 5.87 31.44
CA THR A 69 5.32 5.68 30.18
C THR A 69 4.65 4.64 29.30
N SER A 70 4.08 3.57 29.88
CA SER A 70 3.30 2.59 29.11
C SER A 70 2.12 3.25 28.39
N MET A 71 1.34 4.08 29.09
CA MET A 71 0.20 4.78 28.47
C MET A 71 0.64 5.76 27.39
N SER A 72 1.74 6.49 27.60
CA SER A 72 2.32 7.38 26.59
C SER A 72 2.70 6.61 25.32
N ALA A 73 3.42 5.50 25.47
CA ALA A 73 3.86 4.67 24.35
C ALA A 73 2.68 4.02 23.61
N ILE A 74 1.60 3.62 24.32
CA ILE A 74 0.36 3.12 23.70
C ILE A 74 -0.27 4.19 22.80
N ILE A 75 -0.41 5.42 23.29
CA ILE A 75 -1.01 6.52 22.53
C ILE A 75 -0.20 6.77 21.24
N MET A 76 1.13 6.86 21.37
CA MET A 76 1.99 7.15 20.23
C MET A 76 2.08 5.98 19.23
N ALA A 77 2.17 4.74 19.70
CA ALA A 77 2.12 3.56 18.83
C ALA A 77 0.79 3.48 18.07
N THR A 78 -0.33 3.82 18.72
CA THR A 78 -1.64 3.89 18.06
C THR A 78 -1.64 4.97 16.98
N ALA A 79 -1.12 6.16 17.28
CA ALA A 79 -1.04 7.25 16.31
C ALA A 79 -0.20 6.87 15.07
N PHE A 80 1.00 6.33 15.25
CA PHE A 80 1.83 5.92 14.11
C PHE A 80 1.24 4.74 13.33
N SER A 81 0.52 3.83 14.00
CA SER A 81 -0.21 2.75 13.33
C SER A 81 -1.32 3.30 12.43
N GLN A 82 -2.09 4.29 12.91
CA GLN A 82 -3.12 4.94 12.10
C GLN A 82 -2.51 5.67 10.91
N ILE A 83 -1.40 6.38 11.10
CA ILE A 83 -0.71 7.09 10.01
C ILE A 83 -0.22 6.10 8.93
N LEU A 84 0.23 4.89 9.31
CA LEU A 84 0.57 3.84 8.34
C LEU A 84 -0.66 3.30 7.62
N ALA A 85 -1.79 3.13 8.32
CA ALA A 85 -3.05 2.72 7.68
C ALA A 85 -3.47 3.76 6.62
N ASP A 86 -3.51 5.04 7.00
CA ASP A 86 -3.84 6.15 6.10
C ASP A 86 -2.86 6.23 4.91
N PHE A 87 -1.58 5.90 5.10
CA PHE A 87 -0.60 5.84 4.02
C PHE A 87 -0.97 4.79 2.97
N PHE A 88 -1.36 3.58 3.41
CA PHE A 88 -1.79 2.53 2.49
C PHE A 88 -3.17 2.77 1.89
N ASP A 89 -4.09 3.42 2.62
CA ASP A 89 -5.40 3.80 2.10
C ASP A 89 -5.25 4.77 0.92
N LYS A 90 -4.36 5.77 1.03
CA LYS A 90 -4.05 6.70 -0.08
C LYS A 90 -3.51 5.98 -1.31
N ILE A 91 -2.66 4.97 -1.11
CA ILE A 91 -2.16 4.13 -2.19
C ILE A 91 -3.30 3.35 -2.84
N ASN A 92 -4.17 2.75 -2.03
CA ASN A 92 -5.32 2.00 -2.52
C ASN A 92 -6.28 2.90 -3.29
N ASP A 93 -6.57 4.10 -2.80
CA ASP A 93 -7.43 5.08 -3.44
C ASP A 93 -6.90 5.49 -4.82
N ASP A 94 -5.60 5.74 -4.96
CA ASP A 94 -4.99 6.11 -6.24
C ASP A 94 -4.93 4.94 -7.23
N ILE A 95 -4.65 3.72 -6.76
CA ILE A 95 -4.72 2.51 -7.59
C ILE A 95 -6.18 2.27 -8.04
N PHE A 96 -7.15 2.49 -7.14
CA PHE A 96 -8.55 2.40 -7.49
C PHE A 96 -8.94 3.46 -8.52
N GLN A 97 -8.53 4.72 -8.33
CA GLN A 97 -8.77 5.81 -9.27
C GLN A 97 -8.19 5.48 -10.64
N LEU A 98 -7.01 4.84 -10.68
CA LEU A 98 -6.40 4.41 -11.93
C LEU A 98 -7.30 3.43 -12.69
N GLY A 99 -7.89 2.42 -12.03
CA GLY A 99 -8.70 1.39 -12.69
C GLY A 99 -10.18 1.74 -12.89
N TRP A 100 -10.77 2.44 -11.92
CA TRP A 100 -12.22 2.63 -11.79
C TRP A 100 -12.63 4.09 -11.55
N GLY A 101 -11.68 5.02 -11.52
CA GLY A 101 -11.97 6.46 -11.44
C GLY A 101 -12.80 6.94 -12.62
N ASP A 102 -13.63 7.95 -12.40
CA ASP A 102 -14.57 8.45 -13.40
C ASP A 102 -13.88 8.91 -14.70
N GLU A 103 -12.65 9.40 -14.61
CA GLU A 103 -11.86 9.85 -15.76
C GLU A 103 -11.26 8.69 -16.57
N LEU A 104 -11.11 7.50 -15.97
CA LEU A 104 -10.30 6.40 -16.52
C LEU A 104 -11.04 5.09 -16.73
N LYS A 105 -12.18 4.87 -16.06
CA LYS A 105 -12.94 3.60 -16.08
C LYS A 105 -13.29 3.10 -17.47
N ASP A 106 -13.56 4.01 -18.42
CA ASP A 106 -13.93 3.67 -19.79
C ASP A 106 -12.72 3.61 -20.75
N LYS A 107 -11.52 3.93 -20.26
CA LYS A 107 -10.27 3.93 -21.06
C LYS A 107 -9.51 2.61 -20.97
N TRP A 108 -9.82 1.76 -20.00
CA TRP A 108 -9.23 0.43 -19.89
C TRP A 108 -10.00 -0.60 -20.72
N PRO A 109 -9.30 -1.59 -21.32
CA PRO A 109 -9.97 -2.71 -21.96
C PRO A 109 -10.71 -3.55 -20.91
N LYS A 110 -11.83 -4.14 -21.32
CA LYS A 110 -12.49 -5.18 -20.51
C LYS A 110 -11.58 -6.40 -20.41
N ILE A 111 -11.47 -6.97 -19.21
CA ILE A 111 -10.71 -8.22 -18.98
C ILE A 111 -11.58 -9.41 -19.44
N PRO A 112 -11.13 -10.23 -20.40
CA PRO A 112 -11.81 -11.48 -20.77
C PRO A 112 -11.87 -12.49 -19.61
N GLU A 113 -12.88 -13.36 -19.58
CA GLU A 113 -13.04 -14.40 -18.54
C GLU A 113 -11.85 -15.37 -18.47
N ASP A 114 -11.20 -15.63 -19.62
CA ASP A 114 -10.09 -16.56 -19.76
C ASP A 114 -8.72 -15.87 -19.88
N TYR A 115 -8.65 -14.58 -19.56
CA TYR A 115 -7.41 -13.82 -19.62
C TYR A 115 -6.32 -14.45 -18.76
N LYS A 116 -5.13 -14.62 -19.35
CA LYS A 116 -3.91 -15.00 -18.65
C LYS A 116 -2.86 -13.94 -18.88
N VAL A 117 -2.11 -13.61 -17.83
CA VAL A 117 -0.96 -12.70 -17.96
C VAL A 117 0.02 -13.32 -18.97
N PRO A 118 0.47 -12.58 -19.99
CA PRO A 118 1.43 -13.09 -20.96
C PRO A 118 2.75 -13.54 -20.33
N ALA A 119 3.29 -14.67 -20.81
CA ALA A 119 4.48 -15.30 -20.23
C ALA A 119 5.74 -14.42 -20.23
N HIS A 120 5.84 -13.45 -21.15
CA HIS A 120 7.00 -12.55 -21.23
C HIS A 120 7.11 -11.55 -20.07
N TYR A 121 6.09 -11.46 -19.20
CA TYR A 121 6.14 -10.65 -17.98
C TYR A 121 6.78 -11.36 -16.78
N ASP A 122 7.20 -12.63 -16.92
CA ASP A 122 7.78 -13.44 -15.83
C ASP A 122 6.92 -13.41 -14.54
N TYR A 123 5.60 -13.38 -14.74
CA TYR A 123 4.62 -13.32 -13.67
C TYR A 123 4.06 -14.70 -13.39
N GLU A 124 4.42 -15.27 -12.23
CA GLU A 124 3.72 -16.41 -11.67
C GLU A 124 2.48 -15.93 -10.92
N GLU A 125 1.30 -16.38 -11.35
CA GLU A 125 0.03 -16.05 -10.70
C GLU A 125 -0.01 -16.67 -9.29
N ARG A 126 0.12 -15.81 -8.26
CA ARG A 126 0.22 -16.26 -6.86
C ARG A 126 -1.10 -16.24 -6.10
N TYR A 127 -2.14 -15.61 -6.66
CA TYR A 127 -3.43 -15.52 -6.01
C TYR A 127 -4.35 -16.67 -6.47
N LYS A 128 -4.51 -17.68 -5.61
CA LYS A 128 -5.66 -18.58 -5.69
C LYS A 128 -6.81 -17.96 -4.88
N PRO A 129 -8.02 -17.79 -5.41
CA PRO A 129 -9.19 -17.44 -4.62
C PRO A 129 -9.29 -18.35 -3.38
N TYR A 130 -9.69 -17.79 -2.24
CA TYR A 130 -9.75 -18.51 -0.96
C TYR A 130 -10.54 -19.84 -1.05
N SER A 131 -11.56 -19.89 -1.90
CA SER A 131 -12.35 -21.09 -2.19
C SER A 131 -11.54 -22.25 -2.80
N GLN A 132 -10.53 -21.97 -3.62
CA GLN A 132 -9.67 -23.00 -4.22
C GLN A 132 -8.58 -23.48 -3.27
N GLN A 133 -8.17 -22.65 -2.31
CA GLN A 133 -7.17 -23.03 -1.29
C GLN A 133 -7.71 -24.07 -0.29
N ILE A 134 -9.04 -24.14 -0.09
CA ILE A 134 -9.68 -25.12 0.80
C ILE A 134 -9.86 -26.48 0.10
N ALA A 135 -10.12 -26.50 -1.22
CA ALA A 135 -10.30 -27.73 -2.00
C ALA A 135 -9.01 -28.56 -2.10
N ASP A 136 -7.86 -27.91 -2.25
CA ASP A 136 -6.55 -28.58 -2.30
C ASP A 136 -6.17 -29.21 -0.94
N LYS A 137 -6.59 -28.60 0.18
CA LYS A 137 -6.38 -29.12 1.54
C LYS A 137 -7.31 -30.27 1.93
N SER A 138 -8.41 -30.46 1.21
CA SER A 138 -9.36 -31.56 1.44
C SER A 138 -9.11 -32.76 0.52
N SER A 139 -8.11 -32.65 -0.37
CA SER A 139 -7.68 -33.69 -1.30
C SER A 139 -6.26 -34.22 -1.03
N SER A 140 -5.64 -33.81 0.10
CA SER A 140 -4.33 -34.26 0.60
C SER A 140 -4.50 -34.92 1.96
#